data_AF-A0A2I1HQD9-F1
#
_entry.id   AF-A0A2I1HQD9-F1
#
_cell.length_a   1.000
_cell.length_b   1.000
_cell.length_c   1.000
_cell.angle_alpha   90.00
_cell.angle_beta   90.00
_cell.angle_gamma   90.00
#
_symmetry.space_group_name_H-M   'P 1'
#
loop_
_entity.id
_entity.type
_entity.pdbx_description
1 polymer ?
#
loop_
_entity_poly.entity_id
_entity_poly.type
_entity_poly.pdbx_seq_one_letter_code
_entity_poly.pdbx_strand_id
1 'polypeptide(L)'
;MDLTKLFKNDLIYFIHHQLPSGFKNAGKKLVSIPCSESQFHAIFANHIHFYSKKSGVYKCWFRGKEGEEKLNQIFGSTDWGIKYYNQNQRTFIVLTDNNVSHQKTETNPLALATAKKANSIIKPKKSLNKYKYGEMLVEWKCRRDKDAMGNICSAGFIYIHFYTKQAYIV
;
A
#
# COMPACT_ATOMS: atom_id res chain seq x y z
N MET A 1 6.66 -15.54 24.57
CA MET A 1 5.88 -14.50 23.87
C MET A 1 6.45 -14.37 22.47
N ASP A 2 5.66 -14.61 21.42
CA ASP A 2 6.17 -14.54 20.04
C ASP A 2 6.27 -13.08 19.59
N LEU A 3 7.50 -12.56 19.52
CA LEU A 3 7.82 -11.20 19.09
C LEU A 3 7.29 -10.89 17.68
N THR A 4 7.20 -11.90 16.81
CA THR A 4 6.66 -11.76 15.47
C THR A 4 5.15 -11.51 15.52
N LYS A 5 4.44 -12.23 16.40
CA LYS A 5 3.00 -12.05 16.61
C LYS A 5 2.68 -10.67 17.18
N LEU A 6 3.47 -10.19 18.16
CA LEU A 6 3.33 -8.83 18.68
C LEU A 6 3.49 -7.79 17.59
N PHE A 7 4.55 -7.89 16.79
CA PHE A 7 4.80 -6.93 15.73
C PHE A 7 3.72 -6.97 14.63
N LYS A 8 3.20 -8.15 14.28
CA LYS A 8 2.02 -8.26 13.38
C LYS A 8 0.81 -7.50 13.93
N ASN A 9 0.54 -7.61 15.22
CA ASN A 9 -0.55 -6.87 15.86
C ASN A 9 -0.32 -5.35 15.79
N ASP A 10 0.92 -4.89 15.97
CA ASP A 10 1.26 -3.47 15.81
C ASP A 10 0.99 -2.99 14.37
N LEU A 11 1.39 -3.77 13.36
CA LEU A 11 1.10 -3.45 11.95
C LEU A 11 -0.41 -3.31 11.71
N ILE A 12 -1.20 -4.26 12.20
CA ILE A 12 -2.67 -4.24 12.08
C ILE A 12 -3.24 -3.00 12.78
N TYR A 13 -2.80 -2.71 14.00
CA TYR A 13 -3.25 -1.54 14.76
C TYR A 13 -3.03 -0.23 13.98
N PHE A 14 -1.82 -0.01 13.46
CA PHE A 14 -1.53 1.21 12.70
C PHE A 14 -2.25 1.26 11.36
N ILE A 15 -2.49 0.12 10.71
CA ILE A 15 -3.34 0.02 9.52
C ILE A 15 -4.77 0.48 9.86
N HIS A 16 -5.38 -0.07 10.92
CA HIS A 16 -6.73 0.30 11.38
C HIS A 16 -6.84 1.77 11.77
N HIS A 17 -5.77 2.35 12.32
CA HIS A 17 -5.72 3.79 12.63
C HIS A 17 -5.81 4.65 11.36
N GLN A 18 -5.35 4.12 10.22
CA GLN A 18 -5.45 4.77 8.91
C GLN A 18 -6.72 4.40 8.11
N LEU A 19 -7.70 3.76 8.74
CA LEU A 19 -9.03 3.49 8.18
C LEU A 19 -10.08 4.45 8.77
N PRO A 20 -10.08 5.76 8.46
CA PRO A 20 -10.96 6.74 9.12
C PRO A 20 -12.45 6.53 8.79
N SER A 21 -13.30 7.11 9.64
CA SER A 21 -14.74 7.27 9.35
C SER A 21 -14.97 8.44 8.38
N GLY A 22 -15.96 8.30 7.51
CA GLY A 22 -16.47 9.38 6.66
C GLY A 22 -15.88 9.37 5.24
N PHE A 23 -16.78 9.50 4.25
CA PHE A 23 -16.48 9.29 2.83
C PHE A 23 -15.39 10.23 2.28
N LYS A 24 -15.28 11.44 2.83
CA LYS A 24 -14.25 12.43 2.44
C LYS A 24 -12.82 11.97 2.74
N ASN A 25 -12.67 11.00 3.64
CA ASN A 25 -11.37 10.51 4.09
C ASN A 25 -10.89 9.24 3.36
N ALA A 26 -11.68 8.76 2.40
CA ALA A 26 -11.32 7.61 1.56
C ALA A 26 -10.15 7.93 0.61
N GLY A 27 -9.54 6.88 0.05
CA GLY A 27 -8.46 6.99 -0.91
C GLY A 27 -7.11 6.55 -0.37
N LYS A 28 -6.04 7.19 -0.86
CA LYS A 28 -4.66 6.75 -0.67
C LYS A 28 -4.21 6.94 0.78
N LYS A 29 -3.65 5.89 1.38
CA LYS A 29 -3.11 5.87 2.75
C LYS A 29 -1.65 5.40 2.77
N LEU A 30 -0.96 5.82 3.83
CA LEU A 30 0.41 5.45 4.14
C LEU A 30 0.54 5.25 5.66
N VAL A 31 1.07 4.09 6.04
CA VAL A 31 1.53 3.80 7.40
C VAL A 31 3.05 3.71 7.39
N SER A 32 3.71 4.30 8.39
CA SER A 32 5.17 4.23 8.58
C SER A 32 5.46 3.85 10.02
N ILE A 33 6.19 2.76 10.24
CA ILE A 33 6.49 2.23 11.58
C ILE A 33 7.98 1.89 11.67
N PRO A 34 8.67 2.21 12.78
CA PRO A 34 10.01 1.71 13.03
C PRO A 34 10.03 0.18 12.96
N CYS A 35 10.93 -0.37 12.16
CA CYS A 35 10.99 -1.81 11.90
C CYS A 35 12.41 -2.19 11.53
N SER A 36 13.01 -3.09 12.28
CA SER A 36 14.31 -3.66 11.91
C SER A 36 14.20 -4.53 10.65
N GLU A 37 15.32 -4.73 9.96
CA GLU A 37 15.36 -5.60 8.77
C GLU A 37 14.96 -7.04 9.11
N SER A 38 15.40 -7.56 10.26
CA SER A 38 15.06 -8.91 10.72
C SER A 38 13.56 -9.06 11.00
N GLN A 39 12.91 -8.08 11.62
CA GLN A 39 11.45 -8.08 11.81
C GLN A 39 10.70 -8.07 10.48
N PHE A 40 11.18 -7.28 9.51
CA PHE A 40 10.61 -7.27 8.18
C PHE A 40 10.76 -8.63 7.49
N HIS A 41 11.95 -9.23 7.51
CA HIS A 41 12.19 -10.53 6.92
C HIS A 41 11.40 -11.66 7.61
N ALA A 42 11.25 -11.61 8.94
CA ALA A 42 10.47 -12.60 9.68
C ALA A 42 9.01 -12.68 9.21
N ILE A 43 8.45 -11.59 8.69
CA ILE A 43 7.06 -11.53 8.21
C ILE A 43 6.98 -11.66 6.68
N PHE A 44 7.87 -10.99 5.94
CA PHE A 44 7.71 -10.76 4.52
C PHE A 44 8.75 -11.45 3.63
N ALA A 45 9.74 -12.19 4.16
CA ALA A 45 10.84 -12.77 3.36
C ALA A 45 10.37 -13.53 2.12
N ASN A 46 9.35 -14.38 2.26
CA ASN A 46 8.79 -15.18 1.17
C ASN A 46 7.89 -14.40 0.20
N HIS A 47 7.74 -13.09 0.43
CA HIS A 47 6.89 -12.19 -0.35
C HIS A 47 7.67 -11.00 -0.92
N ILE A 48 9.01 -10.99 -0.81
CA ILE A 48 9.86 -9.96 -1.41
C ILE A 48 9.88 -10.16 -2.92
N HIS A 49 9.42 -9.15 -3.65
CA HIS A 49 9.38 -9.15 -5.10
C HIS A 49 10.54 -8.33 -5.71
N PHE A 50 11.11 -7.41 -4.93
CA PHE A 50 12.20 -6.56 -5.37
C PHE A 50 13.13 -6.23 -4.21
N TYR A 51 14.42 -6.24 -4.50
CA TYR A 51 15.47 -5.76 -3.62
C TYR A 51 16.46 -4.89 -4.41
N SER A 52 16.80 -3.73 -3.86
CA SER A 52 17.88 -2.90 -4.38
C SER A 52 19.10 -2.96 -3.47
N LYS A 53 20.17 -3.60 -3.95
CA LYS A 53 21.48 -3.62 -3.28
C LYS A 53 22.03 -2.21 -3.02
N LYS A 54 21.82 -1.28 -3.97
CA LYS A 54 22.34 0.09 -3.89
C LYS A 54 21.71 0.89 -2.75
N SER A 55 20.39 0.76 -2.55
CA SER A 55 19.65 1.56 -1.58
C SER A 55 19.22 0.79 -0.34
N GLY A 56 19.44 -0.53 -0.28
CA GLY A 56 18.98 -1.39 0.81
C GLY A 56 17.45 -1.42 0.96
N VAL A 57 16.72 -1.37 -0.16
CA VAL A 57 15.24 -1.27 -0.15
C VAL A 57 14.63 -2.61 -0.56
N TYR A 58 13.70 -3.11 0.24
CA TYR A 58 12.85 -4.25 -0.10
C TYR A 58 11.44 -3.80 -0.45
N LYS A 59 10.79 -4.48 -1.39
CA LYS A 59 9.39 -4.21 -1.76
C LYS A 59 8.60 -5.50 -1.96
N CYS A 60 7.38 -5.50 -1.45
CA CYS A 60 6.37 -6.54 -1.63
C CYS A 60 5.11 -5.91 -2.22
N TRP A 61 4.55 -6.48 -3.29
CA TRP A 61 3.27 -6.05 -3.86
C TRP A 61 2.22 -7.12 -3.63
N PHE A 62 1.08 -6.70 -3.11
CA PHE A 62 -0.10 -7.54 -2.92
C PHE A 62 -1.25 -6.94 -3.71
N ARG A 63 -1.89 -7.74 -4.57
CA ARG A 63 -2.97 -7.29 -5.45
C ARG A 63 -3.89 -8.46 -5.79
N GLY A 64 -5.14 -8.14 -6.08
CA GLY A 64 -6.17 -9.11 -6.39
C GLY A 64 -6.48 -10.04 -5.22
N LYS A 65 -7.28 -11.07 -5.52
CA LYS A 65 -7.68 -12.11 -4.56
C LYS A 65 -6.48 -12.87 -3.98
N GLU A 66 -5.49 -13.20 -4.81
CA GLU A 66 -4.26 -13.86 -4.36
C GLU A 66 -3.48 -13.00 -3.35
N GLY A 67 -3.40 -11.69 -3.59
CA GLY A 67 -2.77 -10.75 -2.66
C GLY A 67 -3.49 -10.68 -1.33
N GLU A 68 -4.82 -10.64 -1.36
CA GLU A 68 -5.67 -10.67 -0.16
C GLU A 68 -5.48 -11.97 0.63
N GLU A 69 -5.51 -13.13 -0.02
CA GLU A 69 -5.29 -14.43 0.62
C GLU A 69 -3.91 -14.52 1.30
N LYS A 70 -2.86 -14.05 0.61
CA LYS A 70 -1.51 -13.98 1.19
C LYS A 70 -1.47 -13.06 2.40
N LEU A 71 -2.10 -11.89 2.34
CA LEU A 71 -2.15 -10.96 3.47
C LEU A 71 -2.94 -11.54 4.65
N ASN A 72 -4.03 -12.27 4.38
CA ASN A 72 -4.80 -12.96 5.42
C ASN A 72 -3.95 -14.03 6.13
N GLN A 73 -3.12 -14.76 5.38
CA GLN A 73 -2.17 -15.72 5.96
C GLN A 73 -1.05 -15.01 6.75
N ILE A 74 -0.50 -13.91 6.23
CA ILE A 74 0.53 -13.13 6.91
C ILE A 74 0.02 -12.59 8.25
N PHE A 75 -1.16 -11.97 8.26
CA PHE A 75 -1.73 -11.35 9.45
C PHE A 75 -2.50 -12.33 10.35
N GLY A 76 -2.84 -13.53 9.85
CA GLY A 76 -3.60 -14.53 10.58
C GLY A 76 -5.04 -14.11 10.86
N SER A 77 -5.61 -13.23 10.02
CA SER A 77 -6.96 -12.68 10.15
C SER A 77 -7.48 -12.32 8.76
N THR A 78 -8.80 -12.33 8.55
CA THR A 78 -9.44 -11.79 7.33
C THR A 78 -9.84 -10.33 7.48
N ASP A 79 -9.93 -9.83 8.71
CA ASP A 79 -10.54 -8.53 9.02
C ASP A 79 -9.51 -7.44 9.30
N TRP A 80 -8.21 -7.75 9.19
CA TRP A 80 -7.09 -6.81 9.40
C TRP A 80 -7.17 -5.54 8.54
N GLY A 81 -7.87 -5.62 7.41
CA GLY A 81 -8.05 -4.54 6.45
C GLY A 81 -9.41 -3.87 6.52
N ILE A 82 -10.24 -4.17 7.53
CA ILE A 82 -11.63 -3.69 7.63
C ILE A 82 -11.85 -3.08 9.02
N LYS A 83 -12.36 -1.84 9.05
CA LYS A 83 -12.78 -1.18 10.28
C LYS A 83 -14.27 -0.86 10.23
N TYR A 84 -14.98 -1.38 11.23
CA TYR A 84 -16.41 -1.19 11.41
C TYR A 84 -16.69 0.05 12.25
N TYR A 85 -17.78 0.71 11.91
CA TYR A 85 -18.30 1.89 12.58
C TYR A 85 -19.79 1.70 12.87
N ASN A 86 -20.32 2.56 13.74
CA ASN A 86 -21.75 2.63 14.00
C ASN A 86 -22.53 2.95 12.69
N GLN A 87 -23.86 2.77 12.73
CA GLN A 87 -24.75 3.03 11.58
C GLN A 87 -24.42 2.16 10.35
N ASN A 88 -24.00 0.91 10.60
CA ASN A 88 -23.70 -0.05 9.54
C ASN A 88 -22.64 0.46 8.57
N GLN A 89 -21.68 1.28 9.00
CA GLN A 89 -20.62 1.78 8.13
C GLN A 89 -19.35 0.96 8.30
N ARG A 90 -18.60 0.75 7.20
CA ARG A 90 -17.26 0.17 7.25
C ARG A 90 -16.30 0.87 6.30
N THR A 91 -15.06 0.99 6.72
CA THR A 91 -13.93 1.41 5.87
C THR A 91 -13.03 0.20 5.66
N PHE A 92 -12.67 -0.09 4.42
CA PHE A 92 -11.88 -1.27 4.06
C PHE A 92 -10.78 -0.93 3.06
N ILE A 93 -9.73 -1.75 3.07
CA ILE A 93 -8.62 -1.67 2.12
C ILE A 93 -9.05 -2.24 0.77
N VAL A 94 -8.69 -1.56 -0.30
CA VAL A 94 -8.95 -1.99 -1.67
C VAL A 94 -7.76 -2.79 -2.21
N LEU A 95 -7.96 -4.10 -2.38
CA LEU A 95 -7.01 -5.00 -3.04
C LEU A 95 -7.51 -5.53 -4.39
N THR A 96 -8.79 -5.37 -4.70
CA THR A 96 -9.36 -5.72 -6.01
C THR A 96 -9.94 -4.47 -6.67
N ASP A 97 -9.70 -4.31 -7.96
CA ASP A 97 -10.41 -3.31 -8.74
C ASP A 97 -11.69 -3.94 -9.31
N ASN A 98 -12.77 -3.92 -8.52
CA ASN A 98 -14.07 -4.38 -9.00
C ASN A 98 -14.64 -3.46 -10.11
N ASN A 99 -13.97 -2.35 -10.44
CA ASN A 99 -14.38 -1.42 -11.51
C ASN A 99 -13.72 -1.70 -12.86
N VAL A 100 -13.08 -2.85 -13.08
CA VAL A 100 -12.81 -3.31 -14.46
C VAL A 100 -14.08 -3.95 -15.05
N SER A 101 -15.15 -3.17 -15.12
CA SER A 101 -15.93 -3.24 -16.36
C SER A 101 -15.00 -2.67 -17.43
N HIS A 102 -14.55 -3.53 -18.32
CA HIS A 102 -14.06 -3.07 -19.61
C HIS A 102 -15.21 -2.32 -20.29
N GLN A 103 -15.39 -1.04 -19.97
CA GLN A 103 -15.91 -0.11 -20.95
C GLN A 103 -14.87 -0.12 -22.07
N LYS A 104 -15.09 -0.96 -23.08
CA LYS A 104 -14.75 -0.58 -24.45
C LYS A 104 -15.54 0.70 -24.71
N THR A 105 -15.01 1.84 -24.26
CA THR A 105 -15.43 3.10 -24.84
C THR A 105 -15.01 2.96 -26.29
N GLU A 106 -15.98 2.89 -27.21
CA GLU A 106 -15.71 3.10 -28.62
C GLU A 106 -15.14 4.51 -28.75
N THR A 107 -13.82 4.61 -28.63
CA THR A 107 -13.10 5.87 -28.76
C THR A 107 -13.20 6.31 -30.21
N ASN A 108 -13.95 7.38 -30.44
CA ASN A 108 -14.01 8.11 -31.70
C ASN A 108 -12.56 8.32 -32.23
N PRO A 109 -12.26 7.95 -33.49
CA PRO A 109 -10.92 8.10 -34.07
C PRO A 109 -10.35 9.52 -33.99
N LEU A 110 -11.21 10.55 -33.95
CA LEU A 110 -10.81 11.95 -33.77
C LEU A 110 -10.29 12.23 -32.35
N ALA A 111 -10.87 11.62 -31.30
CA ALA A 111 -10.41 11.79 -29.92
C ALA A 111 -9.01 11.18 -29.70
N LEU A 112 -8.73 10.06 -30.38
CA LEU A 112 -7.42 9.41 -30.39
C LEU A 112 -6.34 10.26 -31.07
N ALA A 113 -6.68 10.97 -32.15
CA ALA A 113 -5.75 11.84 -32.87
C ALA A 113 -5.37 13.09 -32.04
N THR A 114 -6.33 13.69 -31.33
CA THR A 114 -6.08 14.85 -30.46
C THR A 114 -5.26 14.47 -29.22
N ALA A 115 -5.52 13.30 -28.63
CA ALA A 115 -4.75 12.77 -27.50
C ALA A 115 -3.29 12.44 -27.88
N LYS A 116 -3.04 11.97 -29.10
CA LYS A 116 -1.67 11.69 -29.59
C LYS A 116 -0.83 12.96 -29.78
N LYS A 117 -1.43 14.08 -30.20
CA LYS A 117 -0.75 15.38 -30.32
C LYS A 117 -0.46 16.06 -28.97
N ALA A 118 -1.33 15.88 -27.96
CA ALA A 118 -1.08 16.41 -26.62
C ALA A 118 0.00 15.62 -25.86
N ASN A 119 0.08 14.30 -26.08
CA ASN A 119 1.02 13.41 -25.40
C ASN A 119 2.46 13.45 -25.93
N SER A 120 2.75 14.13 -27.04
CA SER A 120 4.10 14.27 -27.58
C SER A 120 4.91 15.43 -26.94
N ILE A 121 4.25 16.37 -26.26
CA ILE A 121 4.89 17.59 -25.73
C ILE A 121 5.30 17.44 -24.26
N ILE A 122 4.71 16.52 -23.52
CA ILE A 122 5.14 16.20 -22.15
C ILE A 122 5.16 14.69 -22.02
N LYS A 123 6.35 14.07 -22.11
CA LYS A 123 6.50 12.68 -21.65
C LYS A 123 6.25 12.68 -20.14
N PRO A 124 5.14 12.13 -19.62
CA PRO A 124 5.03 11.98 -18.18
C PRO A 124 6.16 11.02 -17.76
N LYS A 125 7.06 11.47 -16.88
CA LYS A 125 8.00 10.59 -16.20
C LYS A 125 7.19 9.44 -15.59
N LYS A 126 7.16 8.28 -16.25
CA LYS A 126 6.57 7.05 -15.72
C LYS A 126 7.39 6.68 -14.49
N SER A 127 6.96 7.18 -13.34
CA SER A 127 7.48 6.76 -12.04
C SER A 127 7.10 5.29 -11.88
N LEU A 128 8.06 4.39 -12.12
CA LEU A 128 7.96 2.96 -11.77
C LEU A 128 7.66 2.70 -10.27
N ASN A 129 7.64 3.75 -9.44
CA ASN A 129 7.49 3.69 -7.97
C ASN A 129 6.10 4.01 -7.42
N LYS A 130 5.05 4.14 -8.26
CA LYS A 130 3.68 4.35 -7.76
C LYS A 130 2.92 3.02 -7.74
N TYR A 131 2.60 2.53 -6.54
CA TYR A 131 1.59 1.49 -6.34
C TYR A 131 0.26 1.96 -6.91
N LYS A 132 -0.47 1.05 -7.54
CA LYS A 132 -1.72 1.38 -8.22
C LYS A 132 -2.91 1.26 -7.27
N TYR A 133 -4.02 1.82 -7.71
CA TYR A 133 -5.30 1.55 -7.07
C TYR A 133 -5.58 0.03 -7.10
N GLY A 134 -6.07 -0.53 -6.00
CA GLY A 134 -6.21 -1.98 -5.85
C GLY A 134 -4.91 -2.74 -5.54
N GLU A 135 -3.80 -2.03 -5.26
CA GLU A 135 -2.55 -2.66 -4.82
C GLU A 135 -2.18 -2.16 -3.42
N MET A 136 -1.66 -3.09 -2.60
CA MET A 136 -0.94 -2.78 -1.37
C MET A 136 0.55 -2.99 -1.59
N LEU A 137 1.33 -1.93 -1.38
CA LEU A 137 2.79 -1.96 -1.45
C LEU A 137 3.34 -1.90 -0.03
N VAL A 138 4.14 -2.91 0.33
CA VAL A 138 4.91 -2.92 1.56
C VAL A 138 6.38 -2.69 1.19
N GLU A 139 6.97 -1.61 1.68
CA GLU A 139 8.37 -1.25 1.46
C GLU A 139 9.12 -1.25 2.78
N TRP A 140 10.32 -1.80 2.82
CA TRP A 140 11.26 -1.58 3.93
C TRP A 140 12.47 -0.83 3.43
N LYS A 141 12.94 0.14 4.22
CA LYS A 141 14.19 0.85 3.97
C LYS A 141 14.80 1.44 5.23
N CYS A 142 16.13 1.55 5.22
CA CYS A 142 16.85 2.34 6.22
C CYS A 142 16.70 3.83 5.91
N ARG A 143 16.32 4.61 6.91
CA ARG A 143 16.44 6.08 6.90
C ARG A 143 17.71 6.48 7.61
N ARG A 144 18.33 7.54 7.10
CA ARG A 144 19.44 8.24 7.72
C ARG A 144 19.01 9.68 7.94
N ASP A 145 19.29 10.20 9.11
CA ASP A 145 19.14 11.62 9.43
C ASP A 145 20.50 12.17 9.88
N LYS A 146 20.72 13.45 9.60
CA LYS A 146 21.95 14.16 9.97
C LYS A 146 21.55 15.49 10.59
N ASP A 147 21.96 15.71 11.83
CA ASP A 147 21.64 16.95 12.52
C ASP A 147 22.56 18.12 12.09
N ALA A 148 22.27 19.31 12.60
CA ALA A 148 23.03 20.52 12.29
C ALA A 148 24.49 20.47 12.80
N MET A 149 24.78 19.66 13.81
CA MET A 149 26.13 19.44 14.34
C MET A 149 26.90 18.38 13.54
N GLY A 150 26.21 17.68 12.64
CA GLY A 150 26.75 16.65 11.80
C GLY A 150 26.69 15.23 12.37
N ASN A 151 26.01 15.02 13.50
CA ASN A 151 25.76 13.67 14.01
C ASN A 151 24.82 12.93 13.06
N ILE A 152 25.11 11.66 12.83
CA ILE A 152 24.35 10.80 11.93
C ILE A 152 23.63 9.76 12.74
N CYS A 153 22.31 9.63 12.53
CA CYS A 153 21.53 8.51 13.06
C CYS A 153 20.82 7.78 11.91
N SER A 154 20.55 6.49 12.11
CA SER A 154 19.82 5.70 11.13
C SER A 154 18.92 4.67 11.79
N ALA A 155 17.80 4.38 11.14
CA ALA A 155 16.84 3.37 11.59
C ALA A 155 16.08 2.76 10.42
N GLY A 156 15.72 1.49 10.56
CA GLY A 156 14.85 0.80 9.61
C GLY A 156 13.39 1.20 9.79
N PHE A 157 12.66 1.30 8.68
CA PHE A 157 11.24 1.58 8.69
C PHE A 157 10.52 0.74 7.65
N ILE A 158 9.32 0.30 8.03
CA ILE A 158 8.34 -0.29 7.12
C ILE A 158 7.34 0.77 6.69
N TYR A 159 7.00 0.79 5.41
CA TYR A 159 6.02 1.64 4.76
C TYR A 159 4.94 0.78 4.15
N ILE A 160 3.70 1.01 4.53
CA ILE A 160 2.56 0.28 4.01
C ILE A 160 1.66 1.27 3.27
N HIS A 161 1.59 1.07 1.97
CA HIS A 161 0.94 1.92 1.01
C HIS A 161 -0.31 1.21 0.49
N PHE A 162 -1.49 1.82 0.63
CA PHE A 162 -2.75 1.19 0.20
C PHE A 162 -3.83 2.23 -0.12
N TYR A 163 -4.97 1.75 -0.63
CA TYR A 163 -6.16 2.55 -0.87
C TYR A 163 -7.30 2.09 0.03
N THR A 164 -8.17 3.02 0.42
CA THR A 164 -9.33 2.75 1.26
C THR A 164 -10.62 3.17 0.56
N LYS A 165 -11.69 2.41 0.81
CA LYS A 165 -13.06 2.74 0.43
C LYS A 165 -13.97 2.60 1.65
N GLN A 166 -15.11 3.27 1.61
CA GLN A 166 -16.16 3.13 2.61
C GLN A 166 -17.43 2.58 1.97
N ALA A 167 -18.17 1.77 2.72
CA ALA A 167 -19.46 1.24 2.31
C ALA A 167 -20.41 1.14 3.51
N TYR A 168 -21.71 1.13 3.23
CA TYR A 168 -22.73 0.69 4.18
C TYR A 168 -22.88 -0.82 4.12
N ILE A 169 -23.15 -1.43 5.28
CA ILE A 169 -23.46 -2.84 5.46
C ILE A 169 -24.98 -2.93 5.34
N VAL A 170 -25.44 -3.47 4.21
CA VAL A 170 -26.85 -3.77 3.94
C VAL A 170 -27.25 -5.02 4.69
#